data_AF-A0A7V6VP95-F1
#
_entry.id   AF-A0A7V6VP95-F1
#
_cell.length_a   1.000
_cell.length_b   1.000
_cell.length_c   1.000
_cell.angle_alpha   90.00
_cell.angle_beta   90.00
_cell.angle_gamma   90.00
#
_symmetry.space_group_name_H-M   'P 1'
#
loop_
_entity.id
_entity.type
_entity.pdbx_description
1 polymer ?
#
loop_
_entity_poly.entity_id
_entity_poly.type
_entity_poly.pdbx_seq_one_letter_code
_entity_poly.pdbx_strand_id
1 'polypeptide(L)'
;MMEMFKLDRGDTQLQAYLFQSPEEKAVLQITHGAAEHARRYTEFAEWMAERGITVYTMDNRGHGLSQKEGEEHVIIAPEDANKLPEDVIAL
;
A
#
# COMPACT_ATOMS: atom_id res chain seq x y z
N MET A 1 -9.58 -10.56 8.25
CA MET A 1 -8.45 -10.40 9.19
C MET A 1 -7.34 -9.67 8.43
N MET A 2 -6.65 -8.73 9.07
CA MET A 2 -5.55 -8.00 8.43
C MET A 2 -4.24 -8.77 8.57
N GLU A 3 -3.56 -8.97 7.45
CA GLU A 3 -2.19 -9.49 7.38
C GLU A 3 -1.24 -8.37 6.95
N MET A 4 0.00 -8.40 7.46
CA MET A 4 1.04 -7.43 7.13
C MET A 4 2.20 -8.16 6.45
N PHE A 5 2.73 -7.56 5.40
CA PHE A 5 3.91 -8.09 4.72
C PHE A 5 4.75 -6.94 4.15
N LYS A 6 5.95 -7.29 3.68
CA LYS A 6 6.85 -6.36 3.00
C LYS A 6 7.05 -6.79 1.56
N LEU A 7 7.02 -5.82 0.66
CA LEU A 7 7.35 -5.99 -0.75
C LEU A 7 8.75 -5.45 -1.01
N ASP A 8 9.66 -6.33 -1.44
CA ASP A 8 11.02 -5.95 -1.83
C ASP A 8 11.02 -5.41 -3.27
N ARG A 9 11.50 -4.18 -3.45
CA ARG A 9 11.65 -3.53 -4.76
C ARG A 9 13.12 -3.33 -5.14
N GLY A 10 14.05 -3.91 -4.38
CA GLY A 10 15.50 -3.79 -4.55
C GLY A 10 16.06 -2.48 -3.99
N ASP A 11 15.49 -1.33 -4.36
CA ASP A 11 15.91 -0.02 -3.86
C ASP A 11 15.20 0.39 -2.55
N THR A 12 14.07 -0.23 -2.25
CA THR A 12 13.27 0.00 -1.05
C THR A 12 12.47 -1.23 -0.63
N GLN A 13 11.98 -1.20 0.62
CA GLN A 13 11.08 -2.19 1.20
C GLN A 13 9.76 -1.51 1.51
N LEU A 14 8.68 -1.95 0.87
CA LEU A 14 7.38 -1.32 1.01
C LEU A 14 6.54 -2.07 2.02
N GLN A 15 5.99 -1.35 3.00
CA GLN A 15 5.04 -1.90 3.96
C GLN A 15 3.67 -2.05 3.28
N ALA A 16 3.14 -3.28 3.28
CA ALA A 16 1.85 -3.61 2.69
C ALA A 16 0.94 -4.35 3.67
N TYR A 17 -0.34 -4.38 3.33
CA TYR A 17 -1.42 -4.96 4.12
C TYR A 17 -2.40 -5.70 3.22
N LEU A 18 -2.87 -6.86 3.67
CA LEU A 18 -3.91 -7.66 3.04
C LEU A 18 -5.10 -7.77 3.99
N PHE A 19 -6.28 -7.43 3.49
CA PHE A 19 -7.57 -7.64 4.15
C PHE A 19 -8.32 -8.71 3.38
N GLN A 20 -8.09 -9.96 3.76
CA GLN A 20 -8.63 -11.10 3.03
C GLN A 20 -10.13 -11.27 3.29
N SER A 21 -10.89 -11.41 2.21
CA SER A 21 -12.28 -11.84 2.26
C SER A 21 -12.38 -13.37 2.31
N PRO A 22 -13.26 -13.96 3.13
CA PRO A 22 -13.47 -15.42 3.13
C PRO A 22 -14.24 -15.91 1.89
N GLU A 23 -14.94 -15.01 1.18
CA GLU A 23 -15.69 -15.30 -0.05
C GLU A 23 -15.30 -14.28 -1.12
N GLU A 24 -14.08 -14.37 -1.64
CA GLU A 24 -13.53 -13.42 -2.60
C GLU A 24 -14.29 -13.41 -3.94
N LYS A 25 -15.02 -12.32 -4.18
CA LYS A 25 -15.76 -12.02 -5.41
C LYS A 25 -15.01 -11.03 -6.30
N ALA A 26 -14.17 -10.20 -5.69
CA ALA A 26 -13.35 -9.20 -6.37
C ALA A 26 -12.13 -8.83 -5.50
N VAL A 27 -11.16 -8.16 -6.13
CA VAL A 27 -10.00 -7.58 -5.46
C VAL A 27 -10.04 -6.06 -5.65
N LEU A 28 -9.76 -5.33 -4.57
CA LEU A 28 -9.56 -3.88 -4.59
C LEU A 28 -8.14 -3.56 -4.12
N GLN A 29 -7.42 -2.79 -4.91
CA GLN A 29 -6.14 -2.23 -4.49
C GLN A 29 -6.30 -0.74 -4.18
N ILE A 30 -5.85 -0.30 -3.01
CA ILE A 30 -5.91 1.10 -2.60
C ILE A 30 -4.49 1.67 -2.58
N THR A 31 -4.26 2.67 -3.43
CA THR A 31 -3.08 3.54 -3.42
C THR A 31 -3.46 4.85 -2.76
N HIS A 32 -2.79 5.23 -1.67
CA HIS A 32 -3.10 6.48 -0.96
C HIS A 32 -2.50 7.71 -1.63
N GLY A 33 -2.92 8.91 -1.21
CA GLY A 33 -2.41 10.19 -1.74
C GLY A 33 -1.09 10.65 -1.10
N ALA A 34 -0.59 11.81 -1.53
CA ALA A 34 0.57 12.44 -0.93
C ALA A 34 0.31 12.83 0.53
N ALA A 35 1.34 12.70 1.39
CA ALA A 35 1.26 12.98 2.84
C ALA A 35 0.27 12.10 3.62
N GLU A 36 -0.12 10.95 3.08
CA GLU A 36 -0.97 9.95 3.73
C GLU A 36 -0.22 8.62 3.95
N HIS A 37 -0.92 7.60 4.46
CA HIS A 37 -0.40 6.24 4.63
C HIS A 37 -1.53 5.21 4.52
N ALA A 38 -1.22 3.96 4.20
CA ALA A 38 -2.19 2.89 3.92
C ALA A 38 -3.15 2.59 5.06
N ARG A 39 -2.65 2.57 6.31
CA ARG A 39 -3.49 2.31 7.50
C ARG A 39 -4.58 3.35 7.76
N ARG A 40 -4.62 4.49 7.04
CA ARG A 40 -5.78 5.39 7.08
C ARG A 40 -7.04 4.76 6.47
N TYR A 41 -6.88 3.72 5.65
CA TYR A 41 -7.98 3.03 4.97
C TYR A 41 -8.38 1.71 5.63
N THR A 42 -7.84 1.37 6.81
CA THR A 42 -8.09 0.10 7.50
C THR A 42 -9.58 -0.20 7.67
N GLU A 43 -10.35 0.74 8.23
CA GLU A 43 -11.80 0.51 8.46
C GLU A 43 -12.56 0.29 7.15
N PHE A 44 -12.21 1.02 6.08
CA PHE A 44 -12.83 0.83 4.77
C PHE A 44 -12.43 -0.51 4.14
N ALA A 45 -11.16 -0.90 4.26
CA ALA A 45 -10.67 -2.17 3.75
C ALA A 45 -11.31 -3.37 4.46
N GLU A 46 -11.46 -3.30 5.77
CA GLU A 46 -12.18 -4.31 6.56
C GLU A 46 -13.66 -4.38 6.15
N TRP A 47 -14.32 -3.23 6.02
CA TRP A 47 -15.72 -3.15 5.58
C TRP A 47 -15.95 -3.77 4.19
N MET A 48 -15.00 -3.59 3.27
CA MET A 48 -15.02 -4.20 1.93
C MET A 48 -14.75 -5.72 1.98
N ALA A 49 -13.77 -6.15 2.78
CA ALA A 49 -13.42 -7.57 2.96
C ALA A 49 -14.61 -8.38 3.50
N GLU A 50 -15.37 -7.83 4.45
CA GLU A 50 -16.62 -8.43 4.95
C GLU A 50 -17.69 -8.61 3.85
N ARG A 51 -17.58 -7.88 2.73
CA ARG A 51 -18.56 -7.88 1.63
C ARG A 51 -18.12 -8.67 0.40
N GLY A 52 -17.07 -9.47 0.53
CA GLY A 52 -16.58 -10.31 -0.57
C GLY A 52 -15.48 -9.65 -1.41
N ILE A 53 -14.88 -8.55 -0.96
CA ILE A 53 -13.84 -7.83 -1.72
C ILE A 53 -12.54 -7.87 -0.94
N THR A 54 -11.59 -8.70 -1.36
CA THR A 54 -10.25 -8.71 -0.77
C THR A 54 -9.54 -7.41 -1.09
N VAL A 55 -8.92 -6.79 -0.08
CA VAL A 55 -8.27 -5.47 -0.25
C VAL A 55 -6.77 -5.55 0.00
N TYR A 56 -5.99 -4.99 -0.93
CA TYR A 56 -4.57 -4.74 -0.76
C TYR A 56 -4.33 -3.25 -0.57
N THR A 57 -3.50 -2.90 0.43
CA THR A 57 -3.03 -1.52 0.62
C THR A 57 -1.52 -1.52 0.87
N MET A 58 -0.86 -0.40 0.55
CA MET A 58 0.60 -0.24 0.67
C MET A 58 0.93 1.19 1.04
N ASP A 59 1.88 1.37 1.95
CA ASP A 59 2.52 2.66 2.14
C ASP A 59 3.38 2.94 0.90
N ASN A 60 3.00 3.94 0.11
CA ASN A 60 3.73 4.37 -1.07
C ASN A 60 5.21 4.59 -0.74
N ARG A 61 6.11 4.39 -1.70
CA ARG A 61 7.54 4.63 -1.48
C ARG A 61 7.82 5.99 -0.83
N GLY A 62 8.65 6.00 0.21
CA GLY A 62 8.98 7.19 1.00
C GLY A 62 7.90 7.65 1.99
N HIS A 63 6.74 6.98 2.05
CA HIS A 63 5.65 7.33 2.96
C HIS A 63 5.47 6.30 4.07
N GLY A 64 4.81 6.70 5.17
CA GLY A 64 4.42 5.79 6.25
C GLY A 64 5.59 4.97 6.77
N LEU A 65 5.41 3.65 6.84
CA LEU A 65 6.44 2.70 7.26
C LEU A 65 7.37 2.26 6.11
N SER A 66 7.15 2.74 4.89
CA SER A 66 8.03 2.55 3.72
C SER A 66 9.07 3.68 3.57
N GLN A 67 9.14 4.59 4.54
CA GLN A 67 10.13 5.67 4.61
C GLN A 67 11.43 5.15 5.21
N LYS A 68 12.59 5.50 4.61
CA LYS A 68 13.88 5.21 5.24
C LYS A 68 14.20 6.21 6.33
N GLU A 69 14.93 5.76 7.35
CA GLU A 69 15.38 6.64 8.43
C GLU A 69 16.23 7.79 7.85
N GLY A 70 15.81 9.03 8.12
CA GLY A 70 16.47 10.25 7.63
C GLY A 70 16.01 10.74 6.25
N GLU A 71 15.07 10.08 5.57
CA GLU A 71 14.40 10.63 4.38
C GLU A 71 13.24 11.52 4.83
N GLU A 72 13.11 12.75 4.32
CA GLU A 72 11.96 13.64 4.55
C GLU A 72 11.03 13.72 3.32
N HIS A 73 10.99 12.67 2.49
CA HIS A 73 10.35 12.76 1.18
C HIS A 73 8.86 12.39 1.22
N VAL A 74 8.02 13.43 1.22
CA VAL A 74 6.58 13.33 0.92
C VAL A 74 6.33 13.33 -0.61
N ILE A 75 7.33 13.70 -1.40
CA ILE A 75 7.21 13.91 -2.85
C ILE A 75 8.24 13.03 -3.56
N ILE A 76 7.77 12.25 -4.54
CA ILE A 76 8.61 11.47 -5.44
C ILE A 76 9.18 12.42 -6.49
N ALA A 77 10.51 12.41 -6.66
CA ALA A 77 11.19 13.25 -7.63
C ALA A 77 10.72 12.91 -9.07
N PRO A 78 10.64 13.89 -9.99
CA PRO A 78 10.18 13.65 -11.36
C PRO A 78 10.93 12.54 -12.11
N GLU A 79 12.23 12.41 -11.90
CA GLU A 79 13.08 11.36 -12.46
C GLU A 79 12.67 9.94 -12.00
N ASP A 80 12.00 9.85 -10.86
CA ASP A 80 11.54 8.61 -10.22
C ASP A 80 10.02 8.40 -10.37
N ALA A 81 9.33 9.22 -11.17
CA ALA A 81 7.87 9.25 -11.24
C ALA A 81 7.22 7.89 -11.61
N ASN A 82 7.92 7.03 -12.36
CA ASN A 82 7.41 5.70 -12.74
C ASN A 82 7.52 4.65 -11.63
N LYS A 83 8.37 4.89 -10.62
CA LYS A 83 8.61 3.87 -9.59
C LYS A 83 7.36 3.58 -8.75
N LEU A 84 6.53 4.58 -8.43
CA LEU A 84 5.28 4.35 -7.70
C LEU A 84 4.27 3.51 -8.51
N PRO A 85 3.94 3.85 -9.76
CA PRO A 85 3.13 2.97 -10.62
C PRO A 85 3.67 1.54 -10.71
N GLU A 86 4.99 1.37 -10.82
CA GLU A 86 5.62 0.04 -10.85
C GLU A 86 5.47 -0.73 -9.54
N ASP A 87 5.55 -0.03 -8.39
CA ASP A 87 5.28 -0.64 -7.09
C ASP A 87 3.81 -1.03 -6.94
N VAL A 88 2.89 -0.19 -7.41
CA VAL A 88 1.45 -0.49 -7.41
C VAL A 88 1.17 -1.72 -8.27
N ILE A 89 1.78 -1.85 -9.45
CA ILE A 89 1.61 -3.06 -10.28
C ILE A 89 2.18 -4.32 -9.62
N ALA A 90 3.20 -4.18 -8.77
CA ALA A 90 3.89 -5.31 -8.15
C ALA A 90 3.24 -5.83 -6.85
N LEU A 91 2.34 -5.05 -6.25
CA LEU A 91 1.56 -5.44 -5.08
C LEU A 91 0.42 -6.39 -5.49
#